data_AF-K0BB49-F1
#
_entry.id   AF-K0BB49-F1
#
_cell.length_a   1.000
_cell.length_b   1.000
_cell.length_c   1.000
_cell.angle_alpha   90.00
_cell.angle_beta   90.00
_cell.angle_gamma   90.00
#
_symmetry.space_group_name_H-M   'P 1'
#
loop_
_entity.id
_entity.type
_entity.pdbx_description
1 polymer ?
#
loop_
_entity_poly.entity_id
_entity_poly.type
_entity_poly.pdbx_seq_one_letter_code
_entity_poly.pdbx_strand_id
1 'polypeptide(L)'
;MNIDSHIENATRAIHNAKIVRNTSKKILSKKSNIHPEHIVELSKIMQSVISSTDKAMKGAKLAESRAKSRLAAVKKETSKTITHTRNAKHAAIASRKSANSALITSKKMTNPHLVKKYQKTYNIQIESSIRAAKMAENETAKALMASKTARIAARMALKELQI
;
A
#
# COMPACT_ATOMS: atom_id res chain seq x y z
N MET A 1 20.12 -1.06 8.83
CA MET A 1 20.48 0.35 8.50
C MET A 1 19.39 0.93 7.59
N ASN A 2 18.97 2.17 7.81
CA ASN A 2 17.89 2.83 7.03
C ASN A 2 18.45 3.43 5.71
N ILE A 3 17.68 3.36 4.62
CA ILE A 3 18.00 3.98 3.31
C ILE A 3 18.32 5.47 3.45
N ASP A 4 17.60 6.16 4.34
CA ASP A 4 17.82 7.59 4.61
C ASP A 4 19.26 7.86 5.09
N SER A 5 19.78 7.00 5.97
CA SER A 5 21.15 7.10 6.49
C SER A 5 22.21 6.87 5.40
N HIS A 6 21.95 5.97 4.45
CA HIS A 6 22.84 5.76 3.31
C HIS A 6 22.83 6.95 2.34
N ILE A 7 21.67 7.55 2.08
CA ILE A 7 21.53 8.76 1.26
C ILE A 7 22.27 9.93 1.91
N GLU A 8 22.14 10.10 3.22
CA GLU A 8 22.80 11.16 3.96
C GLU A 8 24.33 11.01 3.92
N ASN A 9 24.84 9.79 4.18
CA ASN A 9 26.26 9.49 4.10
C ASN A 9 26.83 9.68 2.69
N ALA A 10 26.11 9.27 1.64
CA ALA A 10 26.50 9.49 0.25
C ALA A 10 26.54 10.98 -0.12
N THR A 11 25.56 11.76 0.36
CA THR A 11 25.53 13.22 0.16
C THR A 11 26.73 13.89 0.81
N ARG A 12 27.07 13.48 2.03
CA ARG A 12 28.23 13.98 2.78
C ARG A 12 29.55 13.60 2.07
N ALA A 13 29.65 12.37 1.56
CA ALA A 13 30.81 11.91 0.80
C ALA A 13 31.00 12.69 -0.52
N ILE A 14 29.94 12.96 -1.28
CA ILE A 14 30.00 13.79 -2.49
C ILE A 14 30.43 15.21 -2.15
N HIS A 15 29.89 15.79 -1.08
CA HIS A 15 30.27 17.13 -0.62
C HIS A 15 31.75 17.19 -0.26
N ASN A 16 32.25 16.23 0.53
CA ASN A 16 33.65 16.13 0.89
C ASN A 16 34.55 15.93 -0.34
N ALA A 17 34.15 15.09 -1.29
CA ALA A 17 34.89 14.91 -2.54
C ALA A 17 34.99 16.22 -3.36
N LYS A 18 33.91 17.01 -3.42
CA LYS A 18 33.92 18.33 -4.07
C LYS A 18 34.87 19.31 -3.36
N ILE A 19 34.85 19.34 -2.03
CA ILE A 19 35.76 20.16 -1.22
C ILE A 19 37.22 19.76 -1.48
N VAL A 20 37.54 18.47 -1.36
CA VAL A 20 38.91 17.96 -1.59
C VAL A 20 39.38 18.33 -2.98
N ARG A 21 38.57 18.12 -4.03
CA ARG A 21 38.92 18.49 -5.40
C ARG A 21 39.24 19.98 -5.55
N ASN A 22 38.39 20.85 -4.99
CA ASN A 22 38.57 22.29 -5.07
C ASN A 22 39.80 22.78 -4.30
N THR A 23 40.05 22.21 -3.12
CA THR A 23 41.21 22.52 -2.28
C THR A 23 42.50 22.02 -2.92
N SER A 24 42.53 20.79 -3.42
CA SER A 24 43.67 20.25 -4.18
C SER A 24 44.00 21.14 -5.38
N LYS A 25 42.99 21.58 -6.16
CA LYS A 25 43.19 22.52 -7.29
C LYS A 25 43.84 23.84 -6.85
N LYS A 26 43.48 24.39 -5.68
CA LYS A 26 44.05 25.63 -5.12
C LYS A 26 45.46 25.46 -4.55
N ILE A 27 45.78 24.29 -3.96
CA ILE A 27 47.11 24.01 -3.39
C ILE A 27 48.11 23.74 -4.51
N LEU A 28 47.72 22.94 -5.50
CA LEU A 28 48.56 22.56 -6.64
C LEU A 28 48.90 23.76 -7.54
N SER A 29 48.06 24.81 -7.58
CA SER A 29 48.39 26.05 -8.28
C SER A 29 49.46 26.91 -7.58
N LYS A 30 49.90 26.56 -6.35
CA LYS A 30 50.82 27.37 -5.54
C LYS A 30 52.19 26.72 -5.27
N LYS A 31 52.35 25.40 -5.41
CA LYS A 31 53.64 24.66 -5.26
C LYS A 31 53.39 23.16 -5.52
N SER A 32 53.99 22.54 -6.54
CA SER A 32 54.16 21.08 -6.57
C SER A 32 55.10 20.55 -7.66
N ASN A 33 55.98 19.61 -7.29
CA ASN A 33 56.72 18.68 -8.19
C ASN A 33 55.81 17.54 -8.74
N ILE A 34 54.49 17.75 -8.78
CA ILE A 34 53.52 16.72 -9.20
C ILE A 34 53.28 16.89 -10.70
N HIS A 35 53.43 15.80 -11.46
CA HIS A 35 53.21 15.83 -12.90
C HIS A 35 51.77 16.27 -13.21
N PRO A 36 51.55 17.26 -14.09
CA PRO A 36 50.22 17.80 -14.40
C PRO A 36 49.20 16.74 -14.83
N GLU A 37 49.66 15.66 -15.45
CA GLU A 37 48.81 14.54 -15.89
C GLU A 37 48.14 13.81 -14.74
N HIS A 38 48.84 13.57 -13.61
CA HIS A 38 48.26 12.92 -12.43
C HIS A 38 47.12 13.76 -11.83
N ILE A 39 47.20 15.08 -11.93
CA ILE A 39 46.17 16.02 -11.43
C ILE A 39 44.92 15.96 -12.31
N VAL A 40 45.13 15.87 -13.64
CA VAL A 40 44.06 15.71 -14.63
C VAL A 40 43.36 14.37 -14.45
N GLU A 41 44.12 13.29 -14.25
CA GLU A 41 43.61 11.94 -14.04
C GLU A 41 42.81 11.82 -12.74
N LEU A 42 43.34 12.33 -11.62
CA LEU A 42 42.61 12.38 -10.35
C LEU A 42 41.32 13.19 -10.48
N SER A 43 41.35 14.33 -11.18
CA SER A 43 40.15 15.14 -11.43
C SER A 43 39.09 14.41 -12.26
N LYS A 44 39.51 13.61 -13.25
CA LYS A 44 38.61 12.76 -14.04
C LYS A 44 38.00 11.65 -13.20
N ILE A 45 38.79 10.96 -12.38
CA ILE A 45 38.33 9.90 -11.48
C ILE A 45 37.31 10.46 -10.48
N MET A 46 37.62 11.58 -9.81
CA MET A 46 36.71 12.22 -8.86
C MET A 46 35.39 12.65 -9.52
N GLN A 47 35.44 13.20 -10.75
CA GLN A 47 34.23 13.56 -11.48
C GLN A 47 33.39 12.32 -11.84
N SER A 48 34.02 11.23 -12.27
CA SER A 48 33.35 9.97 -12.58
C SER A 48 32.66 9.38 -11.34
N VAL A 49 33.35 9.39 -10.18
CA VAL A 49 32.79 8.95 -8.90
C VAL A 49 31.59 9.81 -8.50
N ILE A 50 31.71 11.15 -8.56
CA ILE A 50 30.58 12.05 -8.25
C ILE A 50 29.38 11.75 -9.15
N SER A 51 29.58 11.63 -10.46
CA SER A 51 28.50 11.38 -11.41
C SER A 51 27.86 10.00 -11.23
N SER A 52 28.64 8.98 -10.88
CA SER A 52 28.12 7.64 -10.61
C SER A 52 27.32 7.60 -9.31
N THR A 53 27.81 8.24 -8.25
CA THR A 53 27.10 8.34 -6.97
C THR A 53 25.82 9.17 -7.09
N ASP A 54 25.82 10.27 -7.85
CA ASP A 54 24.62 11.06 -8.12
C ASP A 54 23.56 10.25 -8.87
N LYS A 55 23.95 9.45 -9.87
CA LYS A 55 23.05 8.54 -10.59
C LYS A 55 22.46 7.50 -9.65
N ALA A 56 23.29 6.87 -8.81
CA ALA A 56 22.84 5.89 -7.83
C ALA A 56 21.85 6.50 -6.82
N MET A 57 22.13 7.71 -6.31
CA MET A 57 21.23 8.43 -5.40
C MET A 57 19.89 8.76 -6.05
N LYS A 58 19.87 9.22 -7.31
CA LYS A 58 18.62 9.46 -8.05
C LYS A 58 17.81 8.18 -8.21
N GLY A 59 18.46 7.07 -8.54
CA GLY A 59 17.84 5.75 -8.62
C GLY A 59 17.23 5.31 -7.28
N ALA A 60 17.98 5.44 -6.18
CA ALA A 60 17.53 5.09 -4.84
C ALA A 60 16.30 5.92 -4.40
N LYS A 61 16.33 7.24 -4.60
CA LYS A 61 15.19 8.12 -4.29
C LYS A 61 13.94 7.78 -5.11
N LEU A 62 14.11 7.43 -6.38
CA LEU A 62 13.00 7.00 -7.23
C LEU A 62 12.42 5.66 -6.75
N ALA A 63 13.27 4.71 -6.39
CA ALA A 63 12.84 3.43 -5.82
C ALA A 63 12.08 3.61 -4.50
N GLU A 64 12.56 4.49 -3.62
CA GLU A 64 11.91 4.83 -2.36
C GLU A 64 10.54 5.49 -2.56
N SER A 65 10.45 6.47 -3.47
CA SER A 65 9.19 7.12 -3.85
C SER A 65 8.17 6.10 -4.37
N ARG A 66 8.60 5.18 -5.24
CA ARG A 66 7.77 4.09 -5.75
C ARG A 66 7.31 3.16 -4.63
N ALA A 67 8.19 2.77 -3.71
CA ALA A 67 7.84 1.92 -2.57
C ALA A 67 6.80 2.59 -1.65
N LYS A 68 6.95 3.88 -1.35
CA LYS A 68 5.99 4.67 -0.55
C LYS A 68 4.61 4.73 -1.21
N SER A 69 4.57 5.03 -2.51
CA SER A 69 3.31 5.08 -3.29
C SER A 69 2.59 3.73 -3.29
N ARG A 70 3.33 2.62 -3.47
CA ARG A 70 2.77 1.26 -3.41
C ARG A 70 2.22 0.91 -2.03
N LEU A 71 2.94 1.22 -0.96
CA LEU A 71 2.47 0.99 0.41
C LEU A 71 1.15 1.73 0.67
N ALA A 72 1.02 2.97 0.17
CA ALA A 72 -0.22 3.73 0.28
C ALA A 72 -1.38 3.04 -0.47
N ALA A 73 -1.13 2.52 -1.68
CA ALA A 73 -2.14 1.77 -2.44
C ALA A 73 -2.57 0.48 -1.73
N VAL A 74 -1.64 -0.30 -1.19
CA VAL A 74 -1.93 -1.52 -0.42
C VAL A 74 -2.76 -1.18 0.83
N LYS A 75 -2.38 -0.14 1.59
CA LYS A 75 -3.14 0.31 2.75
C LYS A 75 -4.57 0.69 2.38
N LYS A 76 -4.76 1.45 1.30
CA LYS A 76 -6.08 1.88 0.81
C LYS A 76 -6.98 0.68 0.50
N GLU A 77 -6.50 -0.29 -0.27
CA GLU A 77 -7.29 -1.46 -0.67
C GLU A 77 -7.53 -2.43 0.51
N THR A 78 -6.58 -2.52 1.43
CA THR A 78 -6.76 -3.28 2.68
C THR A 78 -7.86 -2.66 3.55
N SER A 79 -7.88 -1.33 3.69
CA SER A 79 -8.95 -0.63 4.43
C SER A 79 -10.32 -0.86 3.81
N LYS A 80 -10.44 -0.82 2.47
CA LYS A 80 -11.69 -1.16 1.78
C LYS A 80 -12.14 -2.59 2.07
N THR A 81 -11.20 -3.55 2.02
CA THR A 81 -11.47 -4.97 2.32
C THR A 81 -12.05 -5.12 3.73
N ILE A 82 -11.45 -4.46 4.73
CA ILE A 82 -11.91 -4.50 6.12
C ILE A 82 -13.33 -3.92 6.23
N THR A 83 -13.58 -2.77 5.61
CA THR A 83 -14.90 -2.12 5.63
C THR A 83 -15.98 -3.02 5.02
N HIS A 84 -15.75 -3.54 3.82
CA HIS A 84 -16.73 -4.42 3.15
C HIS A 84 -16.96 -5.72 3.93
N THR A 85 -15.91 -6.28 4.53
CA THR A 85 -16.04 -7.47 5.40
C THR A 85 -16.91 -7.17 6.63
N ARG A 86 -16.72 -6.00 7.26
CA ARG A 86 -17.54 -5.56 8.39
C ARG A 86 -19.01 -5.38 7.98
N ASN A 87 -19.26 -4.73 6.85
CA ASN A 87 -20.62 -4.54 6.33
C ASN A 87 -21.31 -5.87 6.03
N ALA A 88 -20.60 -6.80 5.37
CA ALA A 88 -21.11 -8.14 5.10
C ALA A 88 -21.51 -8.87 6.40
N LYS A 89 -20.68 -8.77 7.46
CA LYS A 89 -20.98 -9.33 8.78
C LYS A 89 -22.25 -8.73 9.38
N HIS A 90 -22.41 -7.41 9.34
CA HIS A 90 -23.61 -6.76 9.87
C HIS A 90 -24.87 -7.15 9.09
N ALA A 91 -24.81 -7.20 7.77
CA ALA A 91 -25.91 -7.62 6.92
C ALA A 91 -26.29 -9.10 7.17
N ALA A 92 -25.30 -9.98 7.35
CA ALA A 92 -25.54 -11.38 7.69
C ALA A 92 -26.23 -11.54 9.06
N ILE A 93 -25.83 -10.74 10.05
CA ILE A 93 -26.48 -10.72 11.37
C ILE A 93 -27.94 -10.23 11.25
N ALA A 94 -28.18 -9.17 10.47
CA ALA A 94 -29.52 -8.64 10.23
C ALA A 94 -30.42 -9.68 9.55
N SER A 95 -29.91 -10.36 8.51
CA SER A 95 -30.61 -11.45 7.82
C SER A 95 -31.00 -12.56 8.79
N ARG A 96 -30.05 -13.03 9.61
CA ARG A 96 -30.30 -14.04 10.65
C ARG A 96 -31.37 -13.61 11.64
N LYS A 97 -31.33 -12.37 12.12
CA LYS A 97 -32.35 -11.84 13.04
C LYS A 97 -33.73 -11.84 12.40
N SER A 98 -33.86 -11.35 11.16
CA SER A 98 -35.13 -11.35 10.42
C SER A 98 -35.66 -12.77 10.18
N ALA A 99 -34.79 -13.71 9.81
CA ALA A 99 -35.15 -15.12 9.64
C ALA A 99 -35.66 -15.76 10.95
N ASN A 100 -34.98 -15.50 12.07
CA ASN A 100 -35.43 -15.98 13.38
C ASN A 100 -36.79 -15.38 13.79
N SER A 101 -37.02 -14.10 13.52
CA SER A 101 -38.33 -13.48 13.74
C SER A 101 -39.42 -14.09 12.86
N ALA A 102 -39.12 -14.37 11.58
CA ALA A 102 -40.05 -15.07 10.68
C ALA A 102 -40.39 -16.47 11.20
N LEU A 103 -39.41 -17.21 11.72
CA LEU A 103 -39.63 -18.52 12.32
C LEU A 103 -40.53 -18.47 13.57
N ILE A 104 -40.36 -17.45 14.41
CA ILE A 104 -41.25 -17.23 15.58
C ILE A 104 -42.68 -16.91 15.10
N THR A 105 -42.82 -16.06 14.08
CA THR A 105 -44.13 -15.71 13.52
C THR A 105 -44.79 -16.92 12.86
N SER A 106 -44.06 -17.74 12.10
CA SER A 106 -44.62 -18.92 11.44
C SER A 106 -45.14 -19.95 12.44
N LYS A 107 -44.47 -20.12 13.59
CA LYS A 107 -44.95 -20.95 14.69
C LYS A 107 -46.31 -20.50 15.25
N LYS A 108 -46.65 -19.20 15.15
CA LYS A 108 -47.97 -18.68 15.56
C LYS A 108 -49.05 -18.91 14.50
N MET A 109 -48.65 -19.11 13.25
CA MET A 109 -49.54 -19.37 12.11
C MET A 109 -49.94 -20.85 11.99
N THR A 110 -49.43 -21.72 12.85
CA THR A 110 -49.91 -23.11 12.96
C THR A 110 -51.38 -23.18 13.38
N ASN A 111 -51.88 -22.16 14.08
CA ASN A 111 -53.31 -22.00 14.36
C ASN A 111 -54.00 -21.35 13.14
N PRO A 112 -54.97 -22.03 12.48
CA PRO A 112 -55.66 -21.52 11.29
C PRO A 112 -56.31 -20.15 11.48
N HIS A 113 -56.82 -19.85 12.67
CA HIS A 113 -57.46 -18.57 12.98
C HIS A 113 -56.46 -17.40 13.05
N LEU A 114 -55.17 -17.70 13.26
CA LEU A 114 -54.11 -16.71 13.39
C LEU A 114 -53.31 -16.51 12.09
N VAL A 115 -53.53 -17.33 11.06
CA VAL A 115 -52.83 -17.25 9.77
C VAL A 115 -52.99 -15.87 9.15
N LYS A 116 -54.23 -15.42 8.90
CA LYS A 116 -54.50 -14.10 8.29
C LYS A 116 -53.92 -12.95 9.12
N LYS A 117 -53.90 -13.09 10.46
CA LYS A 117 -53.36 -12.07 11.37
C LYS A 117 -51.84 -11.91 11.24
N TYR A 118 -51.10 -13.01 11.07
CA TYR A 118 -49.64 -12.99 11.07
C TYR A 118 -48.97 -13.11 9.69
N GLN A 119 -49.73 -13.46 8.64
CA GLN A 119 -49.21 -13.63 7.27
C GLN A 119 -48.43 -12.40 6.78
N LYS A 120 -48.98 -11.19 6.96
CA LYS A 120 -48.34 -9.94 6.52
C LYS A 120 -46.98 -9.74 7.22
N THR A 121 -46.94 -9.95 8.53
CA THR A 121 -45.71 -9.81 9.33
C THR A 121 -44.66 -10.84 8.91
N TYR A 122 -45.08 -12.09 8.69
CA TYR A 122 -44.20 -13.15 8.22
C TYR A 122 -43.56 -12.79 6.87
N ASN A 123 -44.36 -12.35 5.89
CA ASN A 123 -43.87 -11.95 4.57
C ASN A 123 -42.84 -10.82 4.66
N ILE A 124 -43.12 -9.77 5.45
CA ILE A 124 -42.19 -8.65 5.67
C ILE A 124 -40.85 -9.14 6.26
N GLN A 125 -40.90 -10.05 7.24
CA GLN A 125 -39.70 -10.59 7.89
C GLN A 125 -38.86 -11.44 6.93
N ILE A 126 -39.50 -12.26 6.09
CA ILE A 126 -38.82 -13.05 5.06
C ILE A 126 -38.18 -12.14 4.00
N GLU A 127 -38.91 -11.16 3.48
CA GLU A 127 -38.35 -10.22 2.52
C GLU A 127 -37.16 -9.42 3.08
N SER A 128 -37.27 -8.98 4.34
CA SER A 128 -36.17 -8.31 5.05
C SER A 128 -34.94 -9.23 5.14
N SER A 129 -35.15 -10.50 5.47
CA SER A 129 -34.09 -11.50 5.52
C SER A 129 -33.39 -11.68 4.17
N ILE A 130 -34.16 -11.78 3.09
CA ILE A 130 -33.64 -11.92 1.71
C ILE A 130 -32.85 -10.67 1.29
N ARG A 131 -33.40 -9.46 1.55
CA ARG A 131 -32.70 -8.20 1.23
C ARG A 131 -31.36 -8.10 1.97
N ALA A 132 -31.35 -8.43 3.26
CA ALA A 132 -30.12 -8.43 4.05
C ALA A 132 -29.11 -9.50 3.60
N ALA A 133 -29.58 -10.68 3.19
CA ALA A 133 -28.72 -11.73 2.64
C ALA A 133 -28.05 -11.28 1.32
N LYS A 134 -28.82 -10.70 0.39
CA LYS A 134 -28.29 -10.13 -0.86
C LYS A 134 -27.26 -9.02 -0.60
N MET A 135 -27.50 -8.19 0.41
CA MET A 135 -26.53 -7.17 0.81
C MET A 135 -25.23 -7.79 1.33
N ALA A 136 -25.33 -8.84 2.17
CA ALA A 136 -24.16 -9.55 2.68
C ALA A 136 -23.34 -10.20 1.55
N GLU A 137 -24.00 -10.81 0.58
CA GLU A 137 -23.38 -11.38 -0.62
C GLU A 137 -22.64 -10.30 -1.43
N ASN A 138 -23.32 -9.19 -1.74
CA ASN A 138 -22.73 -8.07 -2.48
C ASN A 138 -21.50 -7.47 -1.78
N GLU A 139 -21.58 -7.25 -0.46
CA GLU A 139 -20.45 -6.73 0.31
C GLU A 139 -19.30 -7.73 0.40
N THR A 140 -19.60 -9.03 0.45
CA THR A 140 -18.58 -10.09 0.40
C THR A 140 -17.87 -10.11 -0.95
N ALA A 141 -18.60 -9.96 -2.06
CA ALA A 141 -18.01 -9.86 -3.40
C ALA A 141 -17.08 -8.62 -3.51
N LYS A 142 -17.51 -7.47 -2.99
CA LYS A 142 -16.66 -6.26 -2.94
C LYS A 142 -15.42 -6.46 -2.09
N ALA A 143 -15.53 -7.11 -0.92
CA ALA A 143 -14.39 -7.43 -0.07
C ALA A 143 -13.39 -8.36 -0.79
N LEU A 144 -13.89 -9.37 -1.50
CA LEU A 144 -13.04 -10.28 -2.27
C LEU A 144 -12.29 -9.56 -3.38
N MET A 145 -12.97 -8.67 -4.12
CA MET A 145 -12.34 -7.87 -5.17
C MET A 145 -11.28 -6.93 -4.60
N ALA A 146 -11.58 -6.20 -3.52
CA ALA A 146 -10.60 -5.33 -2.85
C ALA A 146 -9.39 -6.13 -2.32
N SER A 147 -9.63 -7.32 -1.76
CA SER A 147 -8.56 -8.23 -1.29
C SER A 147 -7.66 -8.71 -2.44
N LYS A 148 -8.25 -9.04 -3.60
CA LYS A 148 -7.49 -9.41 -4.80
C LYS A 148 -6.62 -8.25 -5.27
N THR A 149 -7.18 -7.04 -5.33
CA THR A 149 -6.43 -5.83 -5.70
C THR A 149 -5.29 -5.54 -4.74
N ALA A 150 -5.52 -5.66 -3.42
CA ALA A 150 -4.47 -5.49 -2.40
C ALA A 150 -3.33 -6.50 -2.59
N ARG A 151 -3.66 -7.77 -2.88
CA ARG A 151 -2.66 -8.81 -3.17
C ARG A 151 -1.86 -8.53 -4.43
N ILE A 152 -2.50 -8.06 -5.50
CA ILE A 152 -1.80 -7.68 -6.74
C ILE A 152 -0.85 -6.51 -6.47
N ALA A 153 -1.32 -5.46 -5.80
CA ALA A 153 -0.51 -4.30 -5.44
C ALA A 153 0.70 -4.69 -4.57
N ALA A 154 0.52 -5.61 -3.62
CA ALA A 154 1.60 -6.14 -2.80
C ALA A 154 2.60 -7.00 -3.59
N ARG A 155 2.13 -7.80 -4.56
CA ARG A 155 3.00 -8.65 -5.39
C ARG A 155 3.81 -7.86 -6.41
N MET A 156 3.23 -6.83 -7.03
CA MET A 156 3.97 -5.90 -7.88
C MET A 156 5.14 -5.28 -7.10
N ALA A 157 4.92 -4.95 -5.81
CA ALA A 157 5.97 -4.42 -4.95
C ALA A 157 7.16 -5.38 -4.75
N LEU A 158 6.94 -6.70 -4.78
CA LEU A 158 7.99 -7.71 -4.62
C LEU A 158 8.80 -7.95 -5.90
N LYS A 159 8.15 -7.99 -7.07
CA LYS A 159 8.84 -8.21 -8.36
C LYS A 159 9.76 -7.05 -8.75
N GLU A 160 9.40 -5.82 -8.41
CA GLU A 160 10.21 -4.63 -8.72
C GLU A 160 11.39 -4.44 -7.74
N LEU A 161 11.48 -5.20 -6.65
CA LEU A 161 12.62 -5.24 -5.73
C LEU A 161 13.66 -6.31 -6.09
N GLN A 162 13.36 -7.18 -7.06
CA GLN A 162 14.25 -8.25 -7.54
C GLN A 162 15.14 -7.80 -8.71
N ILE A 163 15.15 -6.51 -9.05
CA ILE A 163 15.99 -5.88 -10.09
C ILE A 163 17.11 -5.12 -9.40
#